data_AF-A0A835Y2Y2-F1
#
_entry.id   AF-A0A835Y2Y2-F1
#
_cell.length_a   1.000
_cell.length_b   1.000
_cell.length_c   1.000
_cell.angle_alpha   90.00
_cell.angle_beta   90.00
_cell.angle_gamma   90.00
#
_symmetry.space_group_name_H-M   'P 1'
#
loop_
_entity.id
_entity.type
_entity.pdbx_description
1 polymer ?
#
loop_
_entity_poly.entity_id
_entity_poly.type
_entity_poly.pdbx_seq_one_letter_code
_entity_poly.pdbx_strand_id
1 'polypeptide(L)'
;MLQQRSTLPSLGCRHDSSRVPRALVAGCGLRGHRLEHVADGPQSPGVTAKAGQARRGALTVPHAFAETAALATAASPLFGPGPYGPVALTFTPYHALLGGLILGASTAGKLLTTGRILGISGAIKGLVNGDFAKWRLAFLGGMTAGAVALRVLMPGAFEALRANCPWWRAAIAGLLVGMGSSMGNGCTSGHGICGMARLSPRSFAYVATFMATGFAAATLTQSCRCAGVLPTPPPLVMPTAPELSLGYTILGGTVAAFLLIAALGKVFTPKAATASGGSGLGSAGFAGGPGTAAFTSAGAAAGAVCATPAPMHPVLETTAEAVAGFTFALGLGFSGMAHATKVVSFLSPLYPAWDLSLPFVLGGAVAVAMVAFQAVIRFHAMAAPLLCPKFSLPSSNAIDTRLIVGGVMFGAGWGMSGVCPGPAILNAVVNKDPRMVVWMGCLLVGMALESHKMHTWFADKKK
;
A
#
# COMPACT_ATOMS: atom_id res chain seq x y z
N MET A 1 20.44 5.62 64.03
CA MET A 1 20.40 4.29 64.69
C MET A 1 19.35 3.45 63.98
N LEU A 2 19.63 2.16 63.71
CA LEU A 2 18.72 1.00 63.57
C LEU A 2 17.50 1.10 62.59
N GLN A 3 17.34 0.25 61.55
CA GLN A 3 16.80 -1.14 61.55
C GLN A 3 15.30 -1.25 61.97
N GLN A 4 14.43 -2.13 61.45
CA GLN A 4 14.40 -3.03 60.26
C GLN A 4 12.96 -3.65 60.09
N ARG A 5 12.60 -4.11 58.88
CA ARG A 5 11.76 -5.31 58.53
C ARG A 5 10.45 -5.70 59.28
N SER A 6 9.34 -5.69 58.52
CA SER A 6 8.37 -6.80 58.22
C SER A 6 8.04 -7.95 59.21
N THR A 7 6.73 -8.30 59.33
CA THR A 7 6.23 -9.71 59.44
C THR A 7 4.72 -9.87 59.16
N LEU A 8 4.27 -11.13 58.96
CA LEU A 8 2.89 -11.57 58.65
C LEU A 8 1.89 -11.48 59.84
N PRO A 9 0.64 -11.95 59.65
CA PRO A 9 0.32 -13.20 60.35
C PRO A 9 -0.33 -14.29 59.47
N SER A 10 0.03 -15.53 59.79
CA SER A 10 -0.65 -16.76 59.41
C SER A 10 -1.60 -17.22 60.52
N LEU A 11 -2.75 -17.80 60.19
CA LEU A 11 -3.49 -18.74 61.04
C LEU A 11 -4.44 -19.56 60.15
N GLY A 12 -4.58 -20.86 60.41
CA GLY A 12 -5.22 -21.80 59.49
C GLY A 12 -6.28 -22.69 60.11
N CYS A 13 -7.09 -23.29 59.22
CA CYS A 13 -7.82 -24.54 59.31
C CYS A 13 -8.65 -24.87 60.58
N ARG A 14 -9.97 -25.03 60.38
CA ARG A 14 -10.62 -26.37 60.43
C ARG A 14 -11.94 -26.40 59.66
N HIS A 15 -12.31 -27.60 59.21
CA HIS A 15 -13.54 -27.88 58.44
C HIS A 15 -14.82 -27.75 59.27
N ASP A 16 -15.92 -27.40 58.63
CA ASP A 16 -17.07 -28.32 58.55
C ASP A 16 -17.80 -28.18 57.20
N SER A 17 -18.57 -29.20 56.84
CA SER A 17 -19.14 -29.46 55.52
C SER A 17 -20.67 -29.45 55.54
N SER A 18 -21.32 -28.56 54.77
CA SER A 18 -22.71 -28.79 54.32
C SER A 18 -23.19 -27.86 53.18
N ARG A 19 -23.98 -28.44 52.26
CA ARG A 19 -25.04 -27.83 51.41
C ARG A 19 -24.68 -26.72 50.40
N VAL A 20 -24.68 -27.08 49.11
CA VAL A 20 -25.13 -26.22 47.98
C VAL A 20 -26.03 -27.08 47.05
N PRO A 21 -27.14 -26.57 46.46
CA PRO A 21 -28.25 -27.41 45.99
C PRO A 21 -28.31 -27.71 44.47
N ARG A 22 -29.30 -28.53 44.09
CA ARG A 22 -29.67 -28.99 42.74
C ARG A 22 -30.19 -27.91 41.80
N ALA A 23 -29.79 -27.98 40.52
CA ALA A 23 -30.57 -27.71 39.28
C ALA A 23 -29.62 -27.91 38.08
N LEU A 24 -30.00 -28.39 36.88
CA LEU A 24 -31.18 -29.09 36.39
C LEU A 24 -30.75 -29.83 35.10
N VAL A 25 -30.86 -31.16 35.01
CA VAL A 25 -30.58 -31.90 33.75
C VAL A 25 -31.64 -32.98 33.53
N ALA A 26 -32.57 -32.69 32.63
CA ALA A 26 -33.25 -33.71 31.83
C ALA A 26 -32.39 -33.96 30.57
N GLY A 27 -32.40 -35.12 29.90
CA GLY A 27 -33.15 -36.34 30.18
C GLY A 27 -33.26 -37.19 28.92
N CYS A 28 -32.45 -38.25 28.82
CA CYS A 28 -32.53 -39.36 27.85
C CYS A 28 -31.40 -40.36 28.20
N GLY A 29 -31.53 -41.68 28.13
CA GLY A 29 -32.68 -42.49 27.69
C GLY A 29 -32.28 -43.96 27.46
N LEU A 30 -32.07 -44.71 28.54
CA LEU A 30 -32.17 -46.19 28.67
C LEU A 30 -31.80 -47.12 27.49
N ARG A 31 -30.75 -47.94 27.69
CA ARG A 31 -30.63 -49.42 27.52
C ARG A 31 -29.13 -49.77 27.46
N GLY A 32 -28.55 -50.73 28.20
CA GLY A 32 -29.12 -51.70 29.13
C GLY A 32 -29.09 -53.12 28.55
N HIS A 33 -27.94 -53.80 28.65
CA HIS A 33 -27.85 -55.28 28.79
C HIS A 33 -26.50 -55.67 29.41
N ARG A 34 -26.54 -56.71 30.27
CA ARG A 34 -25.42 -57.32 31.04
C ARG A 34 -25.18 -58.73 30.50
N LEU A 35 -23.95 -59.26 30.69
CA LEU A 35 -23.51 -60.67 30.94
C LEU A 35 -22.02 -60.73 30.51
N GLU A 36 -21.02 -60.75 31.39
CA GLU A 36 -20.51 -61.77 32.33
C GLU A 36 -19.64 -62.91 31.73
N HIS A 37 -18.71 -63.41 32.55
CA HIS A 37 -17.61 -64.37 32.33
C HIS A 37 -16.32 -63.87 31.63
N VAL A 38 -15.09 -64.31 31.91
CA VAL A 38 -14.32 -64.87 33.07
C VAL A 38 -13.12 -65.70 32.52
N ALA A 39 -11.99 -65.73 33.25
CA ALA A 39 -10.83 -66.64 33.18
C ALA A 39 -9.58 -66.27 32.32
N ASP A 40 -8.50 -65.95 33.06
CA ASP A 40 -7.14 -66.52 33.04
C ASP A 40 -6.14 -66.34 31.85
N GLY A 41 -4.84 -66.27 32.22
CA GLY A 41 -3.67 -66.04 31.35
C GLY A 41 -2.95 -67.33 30.89
N PRO A 42 -1.59 -67.43 30.83
CA PRO A 42 -0.55 -66.50 31.35
C PRO A 42 0.74 -66.35 30.49
N GLN A 43 1.78 -65.71 31.07
CA GLN A 43 3.24 -65.86 30.85
C GLN A 43 3.98 -65.27 29.61
N SER A 44 5.05 -64.50 29.93
CA SER A 44 6.18 -64.07 29.07
C SER A 44 7.30 -65.12 29.03
N PRO A 45 8.28 -65.10 28.09
CA PRO A 45 9.40 -64.11 28.03
C PRO A 45 9.75 -63.65 26.58
N GLY A 46 10.76 -62.82 26.27
CA GLY A 46 11.70 -62.02 27.10
C GLY A 46 13.18 -62.13 26.67
N VAL A 47 13.79 -61.07 26.11
CA VAL A 47 15.23 -60.99 25.74
C VAL A 47 15.84 -59.62 26.11
N THR A 48 17.08 -59.63 26.59
CA THR A 48 17.81 -58.48 27.17
C THR A 48 18.88 -57.88 26.25
N ALA A 49 19.08 -56.56 26.28
CA ALA A 49 20.35 -55.90 25.89
C ALA A 49 20.61 -54.63 26.73
N LYS A 50 21.89 -54.25 26.91
CA LYS A 50 22.37 -53.36 27.99
C LYS A 50 22.71 -51.92 27.57
N ALA A 51 22.59 -51.02 28.56
CA ALA A 51 23.45 -49.87 28.88
C ALA A 51 23.53 -48.64 27.93
N GLY A 52 23.54 -47.45 28.52
CA GLY A 52 23.73 -46.18 27.79
C GLY A 52 23.34 -44.93 28.59
N GLN A 53 23.97 -44.67 29.74
CA GLN A 53 23.62 -43.55 30.61
C GLN A 53 24.17 -42.20 30.11
N ALA A 54 23.28 -41.28 29.70
CA ALA A 54 23.63 -39.89 29.43
C ALA A 54 22.50 -38.91 29.80
N ARG A 55 22.53 -38.36 31.02
CA ARG A 55 21.70 -37.20 31.38
C ARG A 55 22.23 -35.95 30.67
N ARG A 56 21.45 -35.36 29.77
CA ARG A 56 21.47 -33.91 29.50
C ARG A 56 20.03 -33.43 29.48
N GLY A 57 19.72 -32.41 30.29
CA GLY A 57 18.35 -31.94 30.48
C GLY A 57 17.80 -31.30 29.21
N ALA A 58 16.79 -31.93 28.61
CA ALA A 58 15.97 -31.28 27.60
C ALA A 58 15.10 -30.23 28.29
N LEU A 59 15.32 -28.96 27.95
CA LEU A 59 14.49 -27.85 28.42
C LEU A 59 13.10 -28.00 27.80
N THR A 60 12.10 -28.43 28.58
CA THR A 60 10.74 -28.66 28.09
C THR A 60 10.06 -27.34 27.74
N VAL A 61 10.08 -26.96 26.46
CA VAL A 61 9.25 -25.88 25.92
C VAL A 61 7.79 -26.36 25.93
N PRO A 62 6.83 -25.56 26.45
CA PRO A 62 5.47 -26.05 26.71
C PRO A 62 4.68 -26.32 25.41
N HIS A 63 3.98 -27.46 25.40
CA HIS A 63 3.20 -27.97 24.26
C HIS A 63 2.16 -27.00 23.68
N ALA A 64 1.72 -25.98 24.43
CA ALA A 64 0.75 -24.97 23.99
C ALA A 64 1.18 -24.15 22.75
N PHE A 65 2.49 -24.04 22.49
CA PHE A 65 3.01 -23.37 21.29
C PHE A 65 2.89 -24.23 20.01
N ALA A 66 2.81 -25.56 20.13
CA ALA A 66 2.71 -26.45 18.97
C ALA A 66 1.28 -26.52 18.41
N GLU A 67 0.26 -26.62 19.27
CA GLU A 67 -1.14 -26.69 18.84
C GLU A 67 -1.62 -25.38 18.19
N THR A 68 -1.18 -24.22 18.71
CA THR A 68 -1.51 -22.92 18.11
C THR A 68 -0.85 -22.71 16.75
N ALA A 69 0.36 -23.24 16.53
CA ALA A 69 1.00 -23.26 15.21
C ALA A 69 0.32 -24.24 14.24
N ALA A 70 -0.15 -25.40 14.73
CA ALA A 70 -0.84 -26.40 13.92
C ALA A 70 -2.24 -25.96 13.46
N LEU A 71 -3.00 -25.23 14.30
CA LEU A 71 -4.26 -24.62 13.85
C LEU A 71 -4.05 -23.50 12.82
N ALA A 72 -2.92 -22.79 12.87
CA ALA A 72 -2.61 -21.72 11.93
C ALA A 72 -2.26 -22.23 10.52
N THR A 73 -1.72 -23.45 10.39
CA THR A 73 -1.38 -24.06 9.09
C THR A 73 -2.52 -24.88 8.49
N ALA A 74 -3.57 -25.20 9.25
CA ALA A 74 -4.75 -25.91 8.76
C ALA A 74 -5.75 -25.02 7.99
N ALA A 75 -5.59 -23.70 8.03
CA ALA A 75 -6.42 -22.77 7.25
C ALA A 75 -6.00 -22.79 5.77
N SER A 76 -6.82 -23.39 4.90
CA SER A 76 -6.58 -23.40 3.45
C SER A 76 -6.51 -21.95 2.90
N PRO A 77 -5.64 -21.66 1.92
CA PRO A 77 -5.43 -20.29 1.40
C PRO A 77 -6.63 -19.68 0.65
N LEU A 78 -7.76 -20.41 0.60
CA LEU A 78 -9.01 -19.98 -0.02
C LEU A 78 -9.88 -19.10 0.90
N PHE A 79 -9.66 -19.13 2.22
CA PHE A 79 -10.36 -18.29 3.19
C PHE A 79 -9.37 -17.60 4.11
N GLY A 80 -9.05 -16.33 3.82
CA GLY A 80 -8.31 -15.47 4.73
C GLY A 80 -9.07 -15.26 6.06
N PRO A 81 -8.37 -14.88 7.15
CA PRO A 81 -9.00 -14.72 8.46
C PRO A 81 -10.13 -13.69 8.37
N GLY A 82 -11.34 -14.14 8.71
CA GLY A 82 -12.55 -13.32 8.68
C GLY A 82 -12.37 -11.98 9.41
N PRO A 83 -13.20 -10.96 9.11
CA PRO A 83 -12.89 -9.56 9.42
C PRO A 83 -12.67 -9.23 10.91
N TYR A 84 -13.04 -10.13 11.82
CA TYR A 84 -12.92 -10.02 13.28
C TYR A 84 -11.74 -10.81 13.90
N GLY A 85 -11.13 -11.75 13.16
CA GLY A 85 -10.09 -12.65 13.69
C GLY A 85 -8.72 -11.99 13.92
N PRO A 86 -7.81 -12.68 14.63
CA PRO A 86 -6.39 -12.31 14.65
C PRO A 86 -5.75 -12.54 13.27
N VAL A 87 -4.71 -11.77 12.95
CA VAL A 87 -3.93 -11.89 11.72
C VAL A 87 -2.49 -12.23 12.06
N ALA A 88 -2.03 -13.39 11.60
CA ALA A 88 -0.60 -13.72 11.56
C ALA A 88 -0.02 -13.15 10.25
N LEU A 89 1.07 -12.39 10.36
CA LEU A 89 1.76 -11.82 9.20
C LEU A 89 2.91 -12.71 8.72
N THR A 90 3.20 -12.63 7.43
CA THR A 90 4.32 -13.32 6.77
C THR A 90 5.20 -12.30 6.07
N PHE A 91 6.52 -12.43 6.25
CA PHE A 91 7.51 -11.59 5.59
C PHE A 91 7.78 -12.15 4.20
N THR A 92 7.50 -11.36 3.15
CA THR A 92 7.49 -11.82 1.75
C THR A 92 8.31 -10.89 0.84
N PRO A 93 9.65 -10.82 1.02
CA PRO A 93 10.49 -9.84 0.34
C PRO A 93 10.51 -10.02 -1.20
N TYR A 94 10.40 -11.24 -1.70
CA TYR A 94 10.37 -11.54 -3.15
C TYR A 94 9.12 -10.99 -3.84
N HIS A 95 7.94 -11.27 -3.28
CA HIS A 95 6.66 -10.70 -3.74
C HIS A 95 6.69 -9.17 -3.70
N ALA A 96 7.20 -8.61 -2.61
CA ALA A 96 7.35 -7.18 -2.43
C ALA A 96 8.26 -6.55 -3.51
N LEU A 97 9.45 -7.10 -3.71
CA LEU A 97 10.41 -6.62 -4.72
C LEU A 97 9.84 -6.72 -6.14
N LEU A 98 9.30 -7.88 -6.52
CA LEU A 98 8.79 -8.14 -7.87
C LEU A 98 7.54 -7.30 -8.18
N GLY A 99 6.63 -7.15 -7.21
CA GLY A 99 5.53 -6.18 -7.29
C GLY A 99 6.03 -4.73 -7.38
N GLY A 100 7.11 -4.40 -6.67
CA GLY A 100 7.83 -3.13 -6.83
C GLY A 100 8.32 -2.90 -8.26
N LEU A 101 9.01 -3.89 -8.86
CA LEU A 101 9.46 -3.83 -10.26
C LEU A 101 8.29 -3.60 -11.23
N ILE A 102 7.14 -4.25 -11.02
CA ILE A 102 5.91 -4.04 -11.81
C ILE A 102 5.38 -2.60 -11.67
N LEU A 103 5.31 -2.07 -10.44
CA LEU A 103 4.90 -0.68 -10.20
C LEU A 103 5.85 0.34 -10.84
N GLY A 104 7.16 0.07 -10.79
CA GLY A 104 8.18 0.88 -11.43
C GLY A 104 8.10 0.84 -12.97
N ALA A 105 7.93 -0.36 -13.54
CA ALA A 105 7.76 -0.56 -14.98
C ALA A 105 6.48 0.12 -15.51
N SER A 106 5.37 0.01 -14.77
CA SER A 106 4.11 0.70 -15.09
C SER A 106 4.25 2.23 -15.03
N THR A 107 4.93 2.73 -14.00
CA THR A 107 5.24 4.17 -13.84
C THR A 107 6.12 4.70 -14.96
N ALA A 108 7.18 3.97 -15.32
CA ALA A 108 8.06 4.28 -16.43
C ALA A 108 7.32 4.25 -17.78
N GLY A 109 6.58 3.17 -18.05
CA GLY A 109 5.79 3.01 -19.27
C GLY A 109 4.78 4.14 -19.48
N LYS A 110 4.06 4.55 -18.42
CA LYS A 110 3.17 5.71 -18.46
C LYS A 110 3.91 7.01 -18.80
N LEU A 111 5.06 7.27 -18.16
CA LEU A 111 5.86 8.48 -18.43
C LEU A 111 6.33 8.51 -19.89
N LEU A 112 6.89 7.40 -20.40
CA LEU A 112 7.49 7.36 -21.73
C LEU A 112 6.45 7.42 -22.85
N THR A 113 5.25 6.86 -22.63
CA THR A 113 4.15 6.93 -23.60
C THR A 113 3.41 8.27 -23.55
N THR A 114 2.87 8.65 -22.40
CA THR A 114 1.96 9.81 -22.26
C THR A 114 2.66 11.12 -21.93
N GLY A 115 3.92 11.09 -21.48
CA GLY A 115 4.61 12.26 -20.96
C GLY A 115 4.18 12.72 -19.56
N ARG A 116 3.20 12.05 -18.93
CA ARG A 116 2.62 12.45 -17.65
C ARG A 116 3.14 11.62 -16.49
N ILE A 117 3.24 12.25 -15.33
CA ILE A 117 3.59 11.58 -14.08
C ILE A 117 2.41 10.76 -13.54
N LEU A 118 2.69 9.56 -13.04
CA LEU A 118 1.70 8.72 -12.38
C LEU A 118 1.35 9.26 -10.98
N GLY A 119 0.11 9.69 -10.78
CA GLY A 119 -0.38 10.22 -9.51
C GLY A 119 -1.84 9.85 -9.25
N ILE A 120 -2.07 8.82 -8.43
CA ILE A 120 -3.43 8.32 -8.14
C ILE A 120 -4.27 9.41 -7.45
N SER A 121 -3.75 10.03 -6.39
CA SER A 121 -4.48 11.12 -5.71
C SER A 121 -4.77 12.30 -6.64
N GLY A 122 -3.93 12.57 -7.64
CA GLY A 122 -4.17 13.61 -8.64
C GLY A 122 -5.28 13.26 -9.64
N ALA A 123 -5.42 11.97 -9.99
CA ALA A 123 -6.54 11.48 -10.78
C ALA A 123 -7.86 11.56 -10.00
N ILE A 124 -7.88 11.12 -8.73
CA ILE A 124 -9.06 11.22 -7.86
C ILE A 124 -9.45 12.69 -7.62
N LYS A 125 -8.50 13.53 -7.20
CA LYS A 125 -8.72 14.96 -6.95
C LYS A 125 -9.24 15.69 -8.20
N GLY A 126 -8.77 15.30 -9.38
CA GLY A 126 -9.30 15.80 -10.65
C GLY A 126 -10.80 15.53 -10.80
N LEU A 127 -11.24 14.30 -10.58
CA LEU A 127 -12.66 13.95 -10.62
C LEU A 127 -13.48 14.67 -9.53
N VAL A 128 -12.94 14.80 -8.32
CA VAL A 128 -13.60 15.57 -7.23
C VAL A 128 -13.81 17.04 -7.61
N ASN A 129 -12.90 17.61 -8.39
CA ASN A 129 -12.99 18.97 -8.90
C ASN A 129 -13.80 19.09 -10.22
N GLY A 130 -14.49 18.03 -10.66
CA GLY A 130 -15.29 18.01 -11.90
C GLY A 130 -14.48 17.84 -13.20
N ASP A 131 -13.18 17.55 -13.13
CA ASP A 131 -12.33 17.35 -14.30
C ASP A 131 -12.35 15.88 -14.77
N PHE A 132 -13.39 15.55 -15.54
CA PHE A 132 -13.65 14.22 -16.12
C PHE A 132 -12.82 13.90 -17.37
N ALA A 133 -11.59 14.42 -17.50
CA ALA A 133 -10.74 14.11 -18.65
C ALA A 133 -10.56 12.60 -18.87
N LYS A 134 -10.66 12.17 -20.12
CA LYS A 134 -10.66 10.74 -20.54
C LYS A 134 -9.50 9.94 -19.95
N TRP A 135 -8.31 10.53 -19.86
CA TRP A 135 -7.11 9.88 -19.29
C TRP A 135 -7.27 9.51 -17.81
N ARG A 136 -7.97 10.32 -16.99
CA ARG A 136 -8.22 10.02 -15.57
C ARG A 136 -9.18 8.84 -15.42
N LEU A 137 -10.26 8.87 -16.19
CA LEU A 137 -11.27 7.81 -16.22
C LEU A 137 -10.67 6.50 -16.73
N ALA A 138 -9.83 6.55 -17.78
CA ALA A 138 -9.12 5.39 -18.29
C ALA A 138 -8.14 4.81 -17.28
N PHE A 139 -7.33 5.65 -16.62
CA PHE A 139 -6.39 5.21 -15.59
C PHE A 139 -7.10 4.56 -14.38
N LEU A 140 -8.15 5.19 -13.85
CA LEU A 140 -8.90 4.67 -12.70
C LEU A 140 -9.78 3.46 -13.06
N GLY A 141 -10.35 3.42 -14.27
CA GLY A 141 -11.04 2.26 -14.82
C GLY A 141 -10.09 1.09 -15.05
N GLY A 142 -8.88 1.35 -15.56
CA GLY A 142 -7.80 0.38 -15.68
C GLY A 142 -7.41 -0.21 -14.33
N MET A 143 -7.20 0.64 -13.30
CA MET A 143 -6.95 0.18 -11.93
C MET A 143 -8.09 -0.72 -11.40
N THR A 144 -9.33 -0.34 -11.66
CA THR A 144 -10.53 -1.09 -11.26
C THR A 144 -10.56 -2.48 -11.93
N ALA A 145 -10.34 -2.52 -13.25
CA ALA A 145 -10.26 -3.77 -14.01
C ALA A 145 -9.09 -4.66 -13.56
N GLY A 146 -7.93 -4.05 -13.24
CA GLY A 146 -6.75 -4.77 -12.73
C GLY A 146 -6.98 -5.39 -11.35
N ALA A 147 -7.70 -4.69 -10.45
CA ALA A 147 -8.10 -5.26 -9.17
C ALA A 147 -9.05 -6.45 -9.33
N VAL A 148 -10.06 -6.34 -10.20
CA VAL A 148 -11.00 -7.43 -10.48
C VAL A 148 -10.28 -8.63 -11.09
N ALA A 149 -9.41 -8.40 -12.09
CA ALA A 149 -8.61 -9.46 -12.70
C ALA A 149 -7.70 -10.17 -11.69
N LEU A 150 -6.95 -9.43 -10.87
CA LEU A 150 -6.10 -10.02 -9.85
C LEU A 150 -6.91 -10.73 -8.76
N ARG A 151 -8.12 -10.26 -8.42
CA ARG A 151 -8.99 -10.93 -7.45
C ARG A 151 -9.49 -12.29 -7.94
N VAL A 152 -9.54 -12.53 -9.25
CA VAL A 152 -9.83 -13.86 -9.83
C VAL A 152 -8.59 -14.76 -9.75
N LEU A 153 -7.41 -14.23 -10.08
CA LEU A 153 -6.15 -14.99 -10.08
C LEU A 153 -5.61 -15.29 -8.67
N MET A 154 -5.78 -14.36 -7.74
CA MET A 154 -5.29 -14.40 -6.36
C MET A 154 -6.39 -13.88 -5.42
N PRO A 155 -7.33 -14.74 -4.97
CA PRO A 155 -8.44 -14.35 -4.10
C PRO A 155 -8.04 -13.60 -2.82
N GLY A 156 -6.83 -13.88 -2.31
CA GLY A 156 -6.27 -13.26 -1.11
C GLY A 156 -5.46 -11.97 -1.34
N ALA A 157 -5.33 -11.44 -2.55
CA ALA A 157 -4.48 -10.27 -2.85
C ALA A 157 -5.03 -8.91 -2.33
N PHE A 158 -6.21 -8.90 -1.70
CA PHE A 158 -6.91 -7.70 -1.22
C PHE A 158 -7.51 -7.98 0.16
N GLU A 159 -7.47 -7.00 1.06
CA GLU A 159 -7.92 -7.13 2.45
C GLU A 159 -8.92 -6.03 2.82
N ALA A 160 -10.09 -6.47 3.33
CA ALA A 160 -11.08 -5.58 3.92
C ALA A 160 -10.52 -4.86 5.17
N LEU A 161 -10.95 -3.62 5.40
CA LEU A 161 -10.52 -2.87 6.58
C LEU A 161 -10.99 -3.57 7.86
N ARG A 162 -10.04 -3.98 8.70
CA ARG A 162 -10.28 -4.90 9.82
C ARG A 162 -11.37 -4.40 10.76
N ALA A 163 -12.28 -5.30 11.14
CA ALA A 163 -13.51 -4.90 11.82
C ALA A 163 -13.31 -4.42 13.26
N ASN A 164 -12.19 -4.83 13.85
CA ASN A 164 -11.73 -4.47 15.19
C ASN A 164 -11.34 -2.98 15.29
N CYS A 165 -11.14 -2.29 14.16
CA CYS A 165 -10.99 -0.84 14.14
C CYS A 165 -12.35 -0.11 14.16
N PRO A 166 -12.53 0.89 15.05
CA PRO A 166 -13.78 1.63 15.13
C PRO A 166 -13.95 2.54 13.90
N TRP A 167 -15.19 2.72 13.46
CA TRP A 167 -15.54 3.45 12.23
C TRP A 167 -15.04 4.90 12.22
N TRP A 168 -15.03 5.59 13.37
CA TRP A 168 -14.54 6.96 13.50
C TRP A 168 -13.06 7.08 13.12
N ARG A 169 -12.26 6.04 13.39
CA ARG A 169 -10.82 6.01 13.05
C ARG A 169 -10.64 5.92 11.54
N ALA A 170 -11.47 5.12 10.86
CA ALA A 170 -11.48 5.05 9.40
C ALA A 170 -11.90 6.38 8.78
N ALA A 171 -12.92 7.06 9.35
CA ALA A 171 -13.35 8.38 8.91
C ALA A 171 -12.25 9.45 9.04
N ILE A 172 -11.65 9.59 10.23
CA ILE A 172 -10.56 10.55 10.47
C ILE A 172 -9.35 10.24 9.58
N ALA A 173 -8.96 8.97 9.45
CA ALA A 173 -7.84 8.57 8.60
C ALA A 173 -8.07 8.93 7.13
N GLY A 174 -9.25 8.61 6.57
CA GLY A 174 -9.61 8.97 5.20
C GLY A 174 -9.58 10.50 4.99
N LEU A 175 -10.18 11.26 5.90
CA LEU A 175 -10.23 12.72 5.85
C LEU A 175 -8.82 13.35 5.85
N LEU A 176 -7.94 12.90 6.76
CA LEU A 176 -6.56 13.37 6.87
C LEU A 176 -5.72 13.01 5.63
N VAL A 177 -5.87 11.80 5.07
CA VAL A 177 -5.22 11.39 3.82
C VAL A 177 -5.73 12.21 2.63
N GLY A 178 -7.03 12.52 2.59
CA GLY A 178 -7.66 13.30 1.52
C GLY A 178 -7.17 14.73 1.48
N MET A 179 -7.19 15.42 2.63
CA MET A 179 -6.63 16.76 2.79
C MET A 179 -5.11 16.76 2.54
N GLY A 180 -4.36 15.86 3.20
CA GLY A 180 -2.90 15.84 3.15
C GLY A 180 -2.32 15.55 1.77
N SER A 181 -2.92 14.63 1.00
CA SER A 181 -2.53 14.37 -0.39
C SER A 181 -2.93 15.50 -1.35
N SER A 182 -4.02 16.21 -1.05
CA SER A 182 -4.46 17.36 -1.83
C SER A 182 -3.57 18.59 -1.62
N MET A 183 -3.12 18.84 -0.38
CA MET A 183 -2.17 19.88 -0.01
C MET A 183 -0.77 19.62 -0.56
N GLY A 184 -0.29 18.36 -0.48
CA GLY A 184 0.99 17.96 -1.07
C GLY A 184 1.02 18.03 -2.60
N ASN A 185 -0.16 17.99 -3.24
CA ASN A 185 -0.36 17.75 -4.67
C ASN A 185 0.19 16.39 -5.14
N GLY A 186 0.05 15.37 -4.28
CA GLY A 186 0.60 14.04 -4.50
C GLY A 186 0.44 13.10 -3.30
N CYS A 187 0.90 11.86 -3.45
CA CYS A 187 0.92 10.84 -2.39
C CYS A 187 2.14 9.92 -2.58
N THR A 188 2.16 8.76 -1.94
CA THR A 188 3.22 7.73 -2.08
C THR A 188 3.57 7.39 -3.53
N SER A 189 2.61 7.31 -4.47
CA SER A 189 2.94 7.04 -5.88
C SER A 189 3.63 8.23 -6.58
N GLY A 190 3.20 9.46 -6.28
CA GLY A 190 3.67 10.68 -6.95
C GLY A 190 4.95 11.27 -6.37
N HIS A 191 5.10 11.27 -5.04
CA HIS A 191 6.29 11.75 -4.33
C HIS A 191 7.25 10.62 -3.96
N GLY A 192 6.75 9.46 -3.55
CA GLY A 192 7.58 8.29 -3.25
C GLY A 192 8.21 7.73 -4.51
N ILE A 193 7.42 7.10 -5.39
CA ILE A 193 7.96 6.47 -6.61
C ILE A 193 8.45 7.54 -7.59
N CYS A 194 7.55 8.35 -8.16
CA CYS A 194 7.93 9.30 -9.22
C CYS A 194 8.80 10.47 -8.71
N GLY A 195 8.66 10.87 -7.45
CA GLY A 195 9.35 12.02 -6.89
C GLY A 195 10.81 11.74 -6.54
N MET A 196 11.07 10.60 -5.89
CA MET A 196 12.44 10.17 -5.59
C MET A 196 13.18 9.71 -6.84
N ALA A 197 12.51 9.06 -7.81
CA ALA A 197 13.09 8.71 -9.11
C ALA A 197 13.58 9.94 -9.92
N ARG A 198 12.97 11.11 -9.70
CA ARG A 198 13.39 12.41 -10.26
C ARG A 198 14.44 13.16 -9.44
N LEU A 199 14.83 12.62 -8.27
CA LEU A 199 15.74 13.26 -7.31
C LEU A 199 15.28 14.66 -6.84
N SER A 200 13.97 14.92 -6.77
CA SER A 200 13.44 16.25 -6.40
C SER A 200 13.49 16.47 -4.88
N PRO A 201 14.16 17.53 -4.37
CA PRO A 201 14.21 17.86 -2.94
C PRO A 201 12.83 18.02 -2.30
N ARG A 202 11.88 18.62 -3.03
CA ARG A 202 10.47 18.75 -2.62
C ARG A 202 9.85 17.38 -2.28
N SER A 203 10.17 16.36 -3.08
CA SER A 203 9.60 15.02 -2.87
C SER A 203 10.26 14.29 -1.70
N PHE A 204 11.58 14.41 -1.54
CA PHE A 204 12.26 13.87 -0.35
C PHE A 204 11.75 14.51 0.95
N ALA A 205 11.57 15.83 0.99
CA ALA A 205 11.01 16.53 2.14
C ALA A 205 9.59 16.04 2.49
N TYR A 206 8.72 15.85 1.50
CA TYR A 206 7.37 15.31 1.71
C TYR A 206 7.41 13.87 2.23
N VAL A 207 8.25 13.00 1.62
CA VAL A 207 8.40 11.59 2.03
C VAL A 207 8.94 11.46 3.45
N ALA A 208 9.98 12.21 3.81
CA ALA A 208 10.50 12.23 5.17
C ALA A 208 9.43 12.67 6.19
N THR A 209 8.68 13.73 5.86
CA THR A 209 7.62 14.28 6.72
C THR A 209 6.49 13.27 6.96
N PHE A 210 5.95 12.66 5.89
CA PHE A 210 4.85 11.71 6.05
C PHE A 210 5.29 10.36 6.64
N MET A 211 6.55 9.94 6.43
CA MET A 211 7.09 8.74 7.07
C MET A 211 7.25 8.95 8.57
N ALA A 212 7.91 10.03 9.00
CA ALA A 212 8.09 10.34 10.43
C ALA A 212 6.75 10.43 11.18
N THR A 213 5.77 11.13 10.59
CA THR A 213 4.43 11.26 11.17
C THR A 213 3.58 10.00 11.04
N GLY A 214 3.80 9.17 10.02
CA GLY A 214 3.22 7.83 9.89
C GLY A 214 3.70 6.86 10.97
N PHE A 215 5.01 6.81 11.23
CA PHE A 215 5.59 6.02 12.32
C PHE A 215 5.05 6.47 13.69
N ALA A 216 5.00 7.79 13.93
CA ALA A 216 4.45 8.35 15.16
C ALA A 216 2.96 8.00 15.32
N ALA A 217 2.14 8.25 14.29
CA ALA A 217 0.69 8.02 14.37
C ALA A 217 0.33 6.53 14.49
N ALA A 218 1.02 5.63 13.77
CA ALA A 218 0.78 4.19 13.88
C ALA A 218 1.11 3.66 15.29
N THR A 219 2.21 4.16 15.88
CA THR A 219 2.62 3.86 17.26
C THR A 219 1.63 4.42 18.28
N LEU A 220 1.32 5.72 18.22
CA LEU A 220 0.43 6.41 19.17
C LEU A 220 -1.00 5.84 19.13
N THR A 221 -1.51 5.50 17.94
CA THR A 221 -2.85 4.95 17.78
C THR A 221 -2.89 3.41 17.81
N GLN A 222 -1.77 2.75 18.11
CA GLN A 222 -1.67 1.27 18.23
C GLN A 222 -2.26 0.53 17.01
N SER A 223 -1.91 0.95 15.79
CA SER A 223 -2.53 0.47 14.54
C SER A 223 -2.49 -1.04 14.36
N CYS A 224 -1.39 -1.70 14.72
CA CYS A 224 -1.28 -3.17 14.67
C CYS A 224 -2.32 -3.87 15.56
N ARG A 225 -2.53 -3.38 16.79
CA ARG A 225 -3.54 -3.94 17.70
C ARG A 225 -4.95 -3.74 17.16
N CYS A 226 -5.23 -2.54 16.63
CA CYS A 226 -6.50 -2.20 15.99
C CYS A 226 -6.81 -3.11 14.78
N ALA A 227 -5.79 -3.43 13.98
CA ALA A 227 -5.90 -4.36 12.86
C ALA A 227 -5.97 -5.84 13.28
N GLY A 228 -5.79 -6.17 14.56
CA GLY A 228 -5.76 -7.55 15.06
C GLY A 228 -4.48 -8.32 14.69
N VAL A 229 -3.39 -7.62 14.35
CA VAL A 229 -2.10 -8.25 14.06
C VAL A 229 -1.54 -8.87 15.34
N LEU A 230 -1.17 -10.15 15.28
CA LEU A 230 -0.57 -10.85 16.42
C LEU A 230 0.84 -10.29 16.75
N PRO A 231 1.23 -10.17 18.03
CA PRO A 231 2.53 -9.65 18.44
C PRO A 231 3.64 -10.72 18.31
N THR A 232 3.75 -11.33 17.13
CA THR A 232 4.74 -12.37 16.79
C THR A 232 5.59 -11.91 15.61
N PRO A 233 6.91 -12.13 15.61
CA PRO A 233 7.75 -11.80 14.46
C PRO A 233 7.27 -12.58 13.22
N PRO A 234 7.07 -11.92 12.06
CA PRO A 234 6.53 -12.58 10.88
C PRO A 234 7.57 -13.56 10.30
N PRO A 235 7.25 -14.86 10.13
CA PRO A 235 8.16 -15.80 9.49
C PRO A 235 8.43 -15.40 8.04
N LEU A 236 9.66 -15.63 7.59
CA LEU A 236 10.04 -15.51 6.18
C LEU A 236 9.36 -16.62 5.38
N VAL A 237 8.60 -16.24 4.36
CA VAL A 237 7.96 -17.18 3.42
C VAL A 237 8.56 -16.99 2.04
N MET A 238 9.12 -18.08 1.50
CA MET A 238 9.63 -18.14 0.13
C MET A 238 8.47 -18.31 -0.85
N PRO A 239 8.50 -17.64 -2.02
CA PRO A 239 7.45 -17.81 -3.03
C PRO A 239 7.47 -19.23 -3.60
N THR A 240 6.29 -19.76 -3.87
CA THR A 240 6.15 -21.01 -4.64
C THR A 240 6.45 -20.77 -6.12
N ALA A 241 6.82 -21.82 -6.85
CA ALA A 241 7.08 -21.75 -8.28
C ALA A 241 5.94 -21.10 -9.12
N PRO A 242 4.64 -21.43 -8.92
CA PRO A 242 3.56 -20.78 -9.65
C PRO A 242 3.38 -19.29 -9.29
N GLU A 243 3.55 -18.89 -8.03
CA GLU A 243 3.49 -17.47 -7.63
C GLU A 243 4.61 -16.64 -8.27
N LEU A 244 5.83 -17.20 -8.29
CA LEU A 244 6.98 -16.58 -8.92
C LEU A 244 6.81 -16.47 -10.44
N SER A 245 6.28 -17.51 -11.09
CA SER A 245 5.90 -17.50 -12.51
C SER A 245 4.83 -16.44 -12.82
N LEU A 246 3.79 -16.35 -11.99
CA LEU A 246 2.77 -15.31 -12.10
C LEU A 246 3.37 -13.90 -12.00
N GLY A 247 4.26 -13.66 -11.04
CA GLY A 247 4.95 -12.37 -10.91
C GLY A 247 5.79 -12.02 -12.15
N TYR A 248 6.55 -12.97 -12.69
CA TYR A 248 7.35 -12.75 -13.90
C TYR A 248 6.50 -12.55 -15.16
N THR A 249 5.39 -13.27 -15.32
CA THR A 249 4.45 -13.07 -16.43
C THR A 249 3.74 -11.71 -16.36
N ILE A 250 3.37 -11.24 -15.16
CA ILE A 250 2.84 -9.87 -14.98
C ILE A 250 3.90 -8.82 -15.32
N LEU A 251 5.15 -8.98 -14.88
CA LEU A 251 6.23 -8.05 -15.19
C LEU A 251 6.55 -8.03 -16.70
N GLY A 252 6.74 -9.20 -17.31
CA GLY A 252 6.99 -9.35 -18.74
C GLY A 252 5.84 -8.82 -19.59
N GLY A 253 4.59 -9.13 -19.21
CA GLY A 253 3.38 -8.60 -19.85
C GLY A 253 3.24 -7.08 -19.71
N THR A 254 3.62 -6.50 -18.57
CA THR A 254 3.65 -5.04 -18.37
C THR A 254 4.63 -4.38 -19.34
N VAL A 255 5.87 -4.89 -19.41
CA VAL A 255 6.90 -4.37 -20.33
C VAL A 255 6.47 -4.55 -21.79
N ALA A 256 5.99 -5.75 -22.16
CA ALA A 256 5.52 -6.04 -23.50
C ALA A 256 4.34 -5.16 -23.94
N ALA A 257 3.38 -4.89 -23.05
CA ALA A 257 2.24 -4.01 -23.34
C ALA A 257 2.69 -2.57 -23.64
N PHE A 258 3.61 -2.00 -22.85
CA PHE A 258 4.15 -0.67 -23.12
C PHE A 258 5.05 -0.62 -24.37
N LEU A 259 5.83 -1.66 -24.64
CA LEU A 259 6.61 -1.78 -25.88
C LEU A 259 5.69 -1.92 -27.12
N LEU A 260 4.58 -2.64 -27.02
CA LEU A 260 3.58 -2.75 -28.07
C LEU A 260 2.89 -1.39 -28.33
N ILE A 261 2.47 -0.69 -27.28
CA ILE A 261 1.92 0.68 -27.40
C ILE A 261 2.94 1.63 -28.04
N ALA A 262 4.22 1.53 -27.66
CA ALA A 262 5.30 2.30 -28.27
C ALA A 262 5.52 1.97 -29.76
N ALA A 263 5.48 0.69 -30.12
CA ALA A 263 5.61 0.24 -31.51
C ALA A 263 4.42 0.67 -32.37
N LEU A 264 3.19 0.49 -31.89
CA LEU A 264 1.98 0.98 -32.54
C LEU A 264 2.01 2.50 -32.68
N GLY A 265 2.45 3.22 -31.65
CA GLY A 265 2.70 4.67 -31.71
C GLY A 265 3.59 5.05 -32.89
N LYS A 266 4.74 4.37 -33.07
CA LYS A 266 5.67 4.59 -34.20
C LYS A 266 5.09 4.23 -35.57
N VAL A 267 4.24 3.21 -35.66
CA VAL A 267 3.59 2.80 -36.92
C VAL A 267 2.49 3.79 -37.31
N PHE A 268 1.72 4.29 -36.35
CA PHE A 268 0.64 5.24 -36.58
C PHE A 268 1.10 6.71 -36.57
N THR A 269 2.34 7.03 -36.16
CA THR A 269 2.99 8.31 -36.47
C THR A 269 3.44 8.27 -37.93
N PRO A 270 2.75 8.92 -38.89
CA PRO A 270 3.39 9.18 -40.18
C PRO A 270 4.65 9.98 -39.89
N LYS A 271 5.78 9.52 -40.43
CA LYS A 271 7.09 10.18 -40.32
C LYS A 271 6.95 11.60 -40.86
N ALA A 272 6.82 12.59 -39.96
CA ALA A 272 6.68 13.98 -40.34
C ALA A 272 7.83 14.33 -41.30
N ALA A 273 7.47 14.90 -42.46
CA ALA A 273 8.33 14.90 -43.62
C ALA A 273 9.67 15.60 -43.34
N THR A 274 10.74 15.02 -43.89
CA THR A 274 12.01 15.69 -44.09
C THR A 274 11.84 16.83 -45.10
N ALA A 275 11.57 18.04 -44.60
CA ALA A 275 11.66 19.33 -45.29
C ALA A 275 11.60 20.44 -44.22
N SER A 276 12.36 21.53 -44.24
CA SER A 276 13.50 21.97 -45.07
C SER A 276 14.43 22.80 -44.16
N GLY A 277 15.74 22.90 -44.39
CA GLY A 277 16.26 23.79 -45.43
C GLY A 277 15.81 25.24 -45.18
N GLY A 278 16.56 26.00 -44.38
CA GLY A 278 16.14 27.33 -43.91
C GLY A 278 17.22 28.05 -43.10
N SER A 279 18.32 28.43 -43.77
CA SER A 279 19.37 29.28 -43.21
C SER A 279 18.83 30.69 -42.89
N GLY A 280 18.94 31.12 -41.63
CA GLY A 280 18.56 32.45 -41.17
C GLY A 280 19.58 32.99 -40.17
N LEU A 281 20.61 33.67 -40.68
CA LEU A 281 21.68 34.29 -39.90
C LEU A 281 21.29 35.74 -39.55
N GLY A 282 21.59 36.17 -38.32
CA GLY A 282 21.47 37.57 -37.87
C GLY A 282 20.38 37.79 -36.80
N SER A 283 20.57 38.67 -35.81
CA SER A 283 21.78 39.40 -35.40
C SER A 283 21.61 39.88 -33.95
N ALA A 284 22.71 40.17 -33.26
CA ALA A 284 22.65 40.67 -31.88
C ALA A 284 21.96 42.03 -31.76
N GLY A 285 21.30 42.28 -30.62
CA GLY A 285 20.72 43.57 -30.26
C GLY A 285 20.67 43.73 -28.74
N PHE A 286 21.62 44.47 -28.18
CA PHE A 286 21.76 44.71 -26.74
C PHE A 286 21.39 46.17 -26.42
N ALA A 287 20.24 46.38 -25.78
CA ALA A 287 19.84 47.61 -25.06
C ALA A 287 18.50 47.30 -24.32
N GLY A 288 18.20 47.78 -23.12
CA GLY A 288 18.94 48.69 -22.24
C GLY A 288 18.01 49.77 -21.67
N GLY A 289 17.48 49.59 -20.45
CA GLY A 289 16.76 50.65 -19.72
C GLY A 289 15.46 50.19 -19.02
N PRO A 290 15.02 50.85 -17.92
CA PRO A 290 14.13 50.22 -16.94
C PRO A 290 12.73 50.87 -16.79
N GLY A 291 11.75 50.13 -16.25
CA GLY A 291 10.53 50.74 -15.72
C GLY A 291 9.31 49.81 -15.59
N THR A 292 8.69 49.82 -14.41
CA THR A 292 7.32 49.33 -14.11
C THR A 292 7.00 47.85 -14.41
N ALA A 293 7.18 47.01 -13.38
CA ALA A 293 6.74 45.62 -13.41
C ALA A 293 5.22 45.47 -13.18
N ALA A 294 4.46 45.26 -14.26
CA ALA A 294 3.08 44.78 -14.18
C ALA A 294 3.06 43.25 -14.00
N PHE A 295 3.26 42.77 -12.77
CA PHE A 295 3.25 41.34 -12.46
C PHE A 295 1.82 40.78 -12.37
N THR A 296 1.20 40.51 -13.51
CA THR A 296 -0.06 39.75 -13.60
C THR A 296 0.19 38.29 -13.18
N SER A 297 0.07 38.02 -11.88
CA SER A 297 0.34 36.68 -11.33
C SER A 297 -0.72 35.66 -11.76
N ALA A 298 -0.48 35.00 -12.90
CA ALA A 298 -1.27 33.85 -13.33
C ALA A 298 -1.29 32.78 -12.23
N GLY A 299 -2.49 32.39 -11.80
CA GLY A 299 -2.68 31.41 -10.74
C GLY A 299 -2.07 30.06 -11.12
N ALA A 300 -1.40 29.41 -10.16
CA ALA A 300 -0.73 28.12 -10.36
C ALA A 300 -1.72 26.94 -10.44
N ALA A 301 -2.60 26.97 -11.45
CA ALA A 301 -3.37 25.83 -11.93
C ALA A 301 -2.46 24.89 -12.73
N ALA A 302 -1.47 24.28 -12.06
CA ALA A 302 -0.51 23.36 -12.67
C ALA A 302 -1.08 21.95 -12.95
N GLY A 303 -2.37 21.88 -13.29
CA GLY A 303 -2.93 20.86 -14.15
C GLY A 303 -2.92 21.39 -15.57
N ALA A 304 -1.74 21.56 -16.17
CA ALA A 304 -1.60 22.13 -17.50
C ALA A 304 -2.17 21.17 -18.54
N VAL A 305 -3.45 21.38 -18.86
CA VAL A 305 -4.16 20.75 -19.97
C VAL A 305 -3.33 20.94 -21.23
N CYS A 306 -3.17 19.87 -22.02
CA CYS A 306 -2.50 19.97 -23.30
C CYS A 306 -3.37 20.82 -24.23
N ALA A 307 -2.94 22.05 -24.50
CA ALA A 307 -3.44 22.82 -25.63
C ALA A 307 -3.04 22.07 -26.91
N THR A 308 -4.01 21.42 -27.54
CA THR A 308 -3.94 20.89 -28.91
C THR A 308 -3.63 22.01 -29.91
N PRO A 309 -2.99 21.76 -31.07
CA PRO A 309 -3.22 20.56 -31.89
C PRO A 309 -2.03 19.89 -32.61
N ALA A 310 -2.02 18.57 -32.60
CA ALA A 310 -1.88 17.72 -33.78
C ALA A 310 -2.62 16.40 -33.49
N PRO A 311 -3.41 15.83 -34.41
CA PRO A 311 -4.25 14.67 -34.10
C PRO A 311 -3.43 13.39 -34.13
N MET A 312 -3.13 12.82 -32.97
CA MET A 312 -2.62 11.46 -32.87
C MET A 312 -3.28 10.67 -31.74
N HIS A 313 -3.36 9.36 -31.95
CA HIS A 313 -4.61 8.63 -31.73
C HIS A 313 -5.11 8.72 -30.27
N PRO A 314 -6.25 9.40 -29.99
CA PRO A 314 -6.74 9.56 -28.62
C PRO A 314 -7.08 8.23 -27.96
N VAL A 315 -7.34 7.17 -28.75
CA VAL A 315 -7.49 5.81 -28.25
C VAL A 315 -6.16 5.23 -27.78
N LEU A 316 -5.02 5.46 -28.44
CA LEU A 316 -3.71 4.97 -27.97
C LEU A 316 -3.32 5.61 -26.63
N GLU A 317 -3.56 6.92 -26.47
CA GLU A 317 -3.34 7.61 -25.20
C GLU A 317 -4.24 7.06 -24.10
N THR A 318 -5.54 6.90 -24.38
CA THR A 318 -6.52 6.33 -23.45
C THR A 318 -6.16 4.89 -23.07
N THR A 319 -5.72 4.07 -24.03
CA THR A 319 -5.25 2.70 -23.80
C THR A 319 -3.96 2.67 -22.98
N ALA A 320 -3.00 3.58 -23.22
CA ALA A 320 -1.78 3.67 -22.41
C ALA A 320 -2.09 4.01 -20.94
N GLU A 321 -3.03 4.91 -20.71
CA GLU A 321 -3.51 5.27 -19.37
C GLU A 321 -4.25 4.11 -18.70
N ALA A 322 -5.10 3.37 -19.44
CA ALA A 322 -5.79 2.18 -18.94
C ALA A 322 -4.82 1.02 -18.62
N VAL A 323 -3.85 0.74 -19.49
CA VAL A 323 -2.79 -0.26 -19.27
C VAL A 323 -1.91 0.12 -18.09
N ALA A 324 -1.56 1.40 -17.93
CA ALA A 324 -0.88 1.90 -16.75
C ALA A 324 -1.69 1.63 -15.48
N GLY A 325 -2.97 2.00 -15.46
CA GLY A 325 -3.86 1.73 -14.32
C GLY A 325 -3.94 0.24 -13.98
N PHE A 326 -4.18 -0.60 -14.99
CA PHE A 326 -4.31 -2.05 -14.86
C PHE A 326 -3.05 -2.69 -14.27
N THR A 327 -1.90 -2.46 -14.91
CA THR A 327 -0.60 -3.01 -14.46
C THR A 327 -0.18 -2.47 -13.08
N PHE A 328 -0.51 -1.21 -12.77
CA PHE A 328 -0.26 -0.64 -11.44
C PHE A 328 -1.12 -1.32 -10.36
N ALA A 329 -2.39 -1.64 -10.66
CA ALA A 329 -3.24 -2.38 -9.73
C ALA A 329 -2.76 -3.83 -9.53
N LEU A 330 -2.28 -4.51 -10.59
CA LEU A 330 -1.64 -5.81 -10.46
C LEU A 330 -0.41 -5.75 -9.53
N GLY A 331 0.47 -4.77 -9.72
CA GLY A 331 1.64 -4.55 -8.86
C GLY A 331 1.29 -4.24 -7.40
N LEU A 332 0.22 -3.47 -7.15
CA LEU A 332 -0.24 -3.13 -5.78
C LEU A 332 -0.75 -4.36 -5.02
N GLY A 333 -1.50 -5.25 -5.68
CA GLY A 333 -1.96 -6.49 -5.04
C GLY A 333 -0.84 -7.53 -4.90
N PHE A 334 -0.06 -7.76 -5.97
CA PHE A 334 1.02 -8.76 -5.95
C PHE A 334 2.15 -8.42 -4.95
N SER A 335 2.47 -7.13 -4.76
CA SER A 335 3.42 -6.69 -3.72
C SER A 335 2.89 -6.86 -2.29
N GLY A 336 1.61 -7.15 -2.12
CA GLY A 336 0.94 -7.17 -0.83
C GLY A 336 0.65 -5.78 -0.23
N MET A 337 0.89 -4.68 -0.95
CA MET A 337 0.60 -3.31 -0.49
C MET A 337 -0.89 -2.94 -0.56
N ALA A 338 -1.72 -3.83 -1.10
CA ALA A 338 -3.16 -3.83 -0.90
C ALA A 338 -3.58 -4.20 0.54
N HIS A 339 -2.71 -4.85 1.33
CA HIS A 339 -3.00 -5.23 2.72
C HIS A 339 -2.69 -4.11 3.70
N ALA A 340 -3.74 -3.57 4.34
CA ALA A 340 -3.59 -2.56 5.38
C ALA A 340 -2.75 -3.09 6.56
N THR A 341 -2.86 -4.39 6.89
CA THR A 341 -2.10 -5.05 7.96
C THR A 341 -0.59 -4.98 7.75
N LYS A 342 -0.07 -5.33 6.57
CA LYS A 342 1.36 -5.21 6.24
C LYS A 342 1.86 -3.76 6.36
N VAL A 343 1.05 -2.80 5.91
CA VAL A 343 1.43 -1.39 5.93
C VAL A 343 1.46 -0.81 7.34
N VAL A 344 0.45 -1.07 8.21
CA VAL A 344 0.51 -0.62 9.61
C VAL A 344 1.63 -1.27 10.38
N SER A 345 1.97 -2.52 10.05
CA SER A 345 3.07 -3.26 10.65
C SER A 345 4.42 -2.68 10.29
N PHE A 346 4.69 -2.36 9.02
CA PHE A 346 5.88 -1.59 8.64
C PHE A 346 5.98 -0.26 9.41
N LEU A 347 4.85 0.45 9.56
CA LEU A 347 4.79 1.73 10.27
C LEU A 347 4.84 1.64 11.79
N SER A 348 4.90 0.44 12.37
CA SER A 348 4.96 0.23 13.83
C SER A 348 6.28 -0.44 14.24
N PRO A 349 7.44 0.23 14.13
CA PRO A 349 8.76 -0.36 14.41
C PRO A 349 8.96 -0.80 15.87
N LEU A 350 8.14 -0.29 16.80
CA LEU A 350 8.12 -0.71 18.20
C LEU A 350 7.18 -1.90 18.47
N TYR A 351 6.50 -2.44 17.45
CA TYR A 351 5.60 -3.58 17.59
C TYR A 351 6.33 -4.88 17.17
N PRO A 352 6.18 -6.01 17.90
CA PRO A 352 6.94 -7.23 17.63
C PRO A 352 6.74 -7.84 16.23
N ALA A 353 5.64 -7.51 15.55
CA ALA A 353 5.34 -7.96 14.19
C ALA A 353 5.77 -6.95 13.10
N TRP A 354 6.95 -6.34 13.25
CA TRP A 354 7.48 -5.37 12.29
C TRP A 354 7.78 -6.05 10.94
N ASP A 355 7.11 -5.59 9.87
CA ASP A 355 7.25 -6.14 8.51
C ASP A 355 8.10 -5.20 7.64
N LEU A 356 9.25 -5.69 7.17
CA LEU A 356 10.18 -4.94 6.30
C LEU A 356 9.85 -5.06 4.80
N SER A 357 8.69 -5.63 4.42
CA SER A 357 8.31 -5.82 3.01
C SER A 357 8.21 -4.48 2.25
N LEU A 358 7.66 -3.41 2.85
CA LEU A 358 7.40 -2.13 2.16
C LEU A 358 8.68 -1.49 1.55
N PRO A 359 9.83 -1.41 2.24
CA PRO A 359 11.12 -1.02 1.66
C PRO A 359 11.50 -1.74 0.36
N PHE A 360 11.24 -3.05 0.24
CA PHE A 360 11.53 -3.79 -0.99
C PHE A 360 10.62 -3.38 -2.15
N VAL A 361 9.33 -3.11 -1.88
CA VAL A 361 8.39 -2.59 -2.88
C VAL A 361 8.84 -1.21 -3.38
N LEU A 362 9.12 -0.30 -2.44
CA LEU A 362 9.49 1.06 -2.78
C LEU A 362 10.86 1.12 -3.47
N GLY A 363 11.84 0.33 -3.00
CA GLY A 363 13.16 0.20 -3.61
C GLY A 363 13.09 -0.34 -5.04
N GLY A 364 12.35 -1.43 -5.27
CA GLY A 364 12.16 -2.00 -6.62
C GLY A 364 11.45 -1.03 -7.57
N ALA A 365 10.39 -0.36 -7.10
CA ALA A 365 9.65 0.61 -7.90
C ALA A 365 10.48 1.85 -8.25
N VAL A 366 11.22 2.40 -7.27
CA VAL A 366 12.10 3.55 -7.46
C VAL A 366 13.28 3.19 -8.34
N ALA A 367 13.89 2.01 -8.22
CA ALA A 367 15.01 1.60 -9.06
C ALA A 367 14.64 1.60 -10.56
N VAL A 368 13.54 0.93 -10.93
CA VAL A 368 13.08 0.90 -12.33
C VAL A 368 12.61 2.27 -12.81
N ALA A 369 11.84 3.00 -11.99
CA ALA A 369 11.40 4.35 -12.35
C ALA A 369 12.57 5.32 -12.51
N MET A 370 13.60 5.24 -11.67
CA MET A 370 14.77 6.12 -11.70
C MET A 370 15.56 5.95 -13.01
N VAL A 371 15.73 4.72 -13.52
CA VAL A 371 16.36 4.51 -14.83
C VAL A 371 15.60 5.27 -15.92
N ALA A 372 14.26 5.15 -15.97
CA ALA A 372 13.46 5.84 -16.98
C ALA A 372 13.42 7.38 -16.81
N PHE A 373 13.23 7.87 -15.57
CA PHE A 373 13.20 9.30 -15.29
C PHE A 373 14.56 9.97 -15.55
N GLN A 374 15.68 9.34 -15.16
CA GLN A 374 17.01 9.88 -15.40
C GLN A 374 17.42 9.78 -16.87
N ALA A 375 17.02 8.73 -17.60
CA ALA A 375 17.22 8.66 -19.06
C ALA A 375 16.55 9.85 -19.79
N VAL A 376 15.35 10.24 -19.39
CA VAL A 376 14.64 11.40 -19.96
C VAL A 376 15.23 12.73 -19.47
N ILE A 377 15.44 12.90 -18.16
CA ILE A 377 15.77 14.20 -17.55
C ILE A 377 17.27 14.53 -17.61
N ARG A 378 18.15 13.56 -17.34
CA ARG A 378 19.60 13.77 -17.19
C ARG A 378 20.40 13.41 -18.44
N PHE A 379 19.94 12.41 -19.19
CA PHE A 379 20.59 11.96 -20.42
C PHE A 379 19.88 12.42 -21.70
N HIS A 380 18.72 13.07 -21.60
CA HIS A 380 17.92 13.58 -22.72
C HIS A 380 17.68 12.54 -23.84
N ALA A 381 17.55 11.26 -23.48
CA ALA A 381 17.45 10.15 -24.42
C ALA A 381 16.17 10.20 -25.31
N MET A 382 15.19 11.02 -24.94
CA MET A 382 13.97 11.30 -25.70
C MET A 382 13.64 12.79 -25.61
N ALA A 383 13.52 13.46 -26.76
CA ALA A 383 13.15 14.88 -26.83
C ALA A 383 11.65 15.13 -26.55
N ALA A 384 10.80 14.15 -26.85
CA ALA A 384 9.36 14.16 -26.61
C ALA A 384 8.87 12.76 -26.20
N PRO A 385 7.77 12.65 -25.43
CA PRO A 385 7.11 11.38 -25.15
C PRO A 385 6.48 10.78 -26.42
N LEU A 386 6.28 9.46 -26.45
CA LEU A 386 5.93 8.74 -27.68
C LEU A 386 4.55 9.08 -28.26
N LEU A 387 3.61 9.54 -27.42
CA LEU A 387 2.23 9.88 -27.82
C LEU A 387 1.90 11.37 -27.65
N CYS A 388 2.86 12.21 -27.24
CA CYS A 388 2.60 13.61 -26.89
C CYS A 388 3.78 14.52 -27.26
N PRO A 389 3.56 15.81 -27.60
CA PRO A 389 4.64 16.68 -28.09
C PRO A 389 5.61 17.16 -27.00
N LYS A 390 5.24 17.10 -25.71
CA LYS A 390 6.05 17.60 -24.57
C LYS A 390 5.82 16.76 -23.32
N PHE A 391 6.85 16.63 -22.48
CA PHE A 391 6.73 16.03 -21.14
C PHE A 391 6.08 17.00 -20.15
N SER A 392 5.10 16.53 -19.37
CA SER A 392 4.42 17.31 -18.32
C SER A 392 5.07 17.05 -16.95
N LEU A 393 6.31 17.53 -16.78
CA LEU A 393 7.07 17.39 -15.53
C LEU A 393 6.86 18.62 -14.61
N PRO A 394 6.51 18.43 -13.33
CA PRO A 394 6.52 19.51 -12.33
C PRO A 394 7.93 20.11 -12.15
N SER A 395 8.05 21.42 -12.32
CA SER A 395 9.30 22.18 -12.26
C SER A 395 9.64 22.77 -10.87
N SER A 396 8.69 22.83 -9.95
CA SER A 396 8.91 23.44 -8.63
C SER A 396 9.61 22.50 -7.65
N ASN A 397 10.79 22.91 -7.20
CA ASN A 397 11.53 22.28 -6.10
C ASN A 397 11.34 23.00 -4.75
N ALA A 398 10.50 24.04 -4.67
CA ALA A 398 10.27 24.78 -3.45
C ALA A 398 9.67 23.88 -2.35
N ILE A 399 10.20 23.98 -1.13
CA ILE A 399 9.62 23.38 0.07
C ILE A 399 8.79 24.47 0.73
N ASP A 400 7.47 24.34 0.65
CA ASP A 400 6.52 25.29 1.23
C ASP A 400 5.84 24.69 2.48
N THR A 401 5.29 25.55 3.35
CA THR A 401 4.61 25.09 4.58
C THR A 401 3.41 24.20 4.27
N ARG A 402 2.73 24.41 3.14
CA ARG A 402 1.55 23.62 2.71
C ARG A 402 1.95 22.17 2.39
N LEU A 403 3.11 21.94 1.81
CA LEU A 403 3.71 20.63 1.57
C LEU A 403 4.01 19.91 2.87
N ILE A 404 4.64 20.59 3.83
CA ILE A 404 4.98 20.01 5.14
C ILE A 404 3.71 19.67 5.93
N VAL A 405 2.76 20.61 6.07
CA VAL A 405 1.47 20.36 6.74
C VAL A 405 0.70 19.24 6.03
N GLY A 406 0.67 19.24 4.70
CA GLY A 406 0.07 18.15 3.92
C GLY A 406 0.73 16.80 4.16
N GLY A 407 2.06 16.78 4.32
CA GLY A 407 2.83 15.58 4.66
C GLY A 407 2.52 15.07 6.07
N VAL A 408 2.40 15.96 7.05
CA VAL A 408 2.00 15.63 8.43
C VAL A 408 0.60 15.01 8.45
N MET A 409 -0.38 15.63 7.77
CA MET A 409 -1.75 15.12 7.71
C MET A 409 -1.85 13.78 6.97
N PHE A 410 -1.17 13.67 5.82
CA PHE A 410 -1.13 12.41 5.06
C PHE A 410 -0.49 11.28 5.88
N GLY A 411 0.66 11.54 6.50
CA GLY A 411 1.36 10.58 7.35
C GLY A 411 0.52 10.16 8.54
N ALA A 412 -0.13 11.09 9.24
CA ALA A 412 -1.00 10.79 10.36
C ALA A 412 -2.16 9.85 9.98
N GLY A 413 -2.93 10.20 8.94
CA GLY A 413 -4.06 9.37 8.48
C GLY A 413 -3.62 8.02 7.89
N TRP A 414 -2.47 7.99 7.21
CA TRP A 414 -1.89 6.77 6.68
C TRP A 414 -1.39 5.84 7.80
N GLY A 415 -0.67 6.36 8.79
CA GLY A 415 -0.24 5.61 9.98
C GLY A 415 -1.43 5.08 10.81
N MET A 416 -2.51 5.84 10.92
CA MET A 416 -3.74 5.41 11.60
C MET A 416 -4.43 4.20 10.96
N SER A 417 -4.35 4.02 9.64
CA SER A 417 -5.19 3.07 8.90
C SER A 417 -4.43 2.04 8.05
N GLY A 418 -3.18 2.32 7.69
CA GLY A 418 -2.40 1.56 6.70
C GLY A 418 -2.82 1.82 5.25
N VAL A 419 -3.91 2.56 5.02
CA VAL A 419 -4.52 2.67 3.70
C VAL A 419 -4.03 3.92 2.95
N CYS A 420 -3.56 3.71 1.73
CA CYS A 420 -3.28 4.76 0.74
C CYS A 420 -4.42 4.83 -0.30
N PRO A 421 -4.63 5.98 -0.99
CA PRO A 421 -5.71 6.11 -1.98
C PRO A 421 -5.71 5.09 -3.12
N GLY A 422 -4.54 4.57 -3.51
CA GLY A 422 -4.42 3.45 -4.47
C GLY A 422 -5.04 2.17 -3.95
N PRO A 423 -4.45 1.52 -2.92
CA PRO A 423 -5.04 0.39 -2.21
C PRO A 423 -6.51 0.59 -1.80
N ALA A 424 -6.91 1.81 -1.44
CA ALA A 424 -8.30 2.11 -1.08
C ALA A 424 -9.28 1.88 -2.22
N ILE A 425 -8.96 2.30 -3.46
CA ILE A 425 -9.84 2.07 -4.61
C ILE A 425 -9.95 0.57 -4.89
N LEU A 426 -8.81 -0.13 -4.92
CA LEU A 426 -8.80 -1.57 -5.23
C LEU A 426 -9.60 -2.35 -4.18
N ASN A 427 -9.40 -2.04 -2.89
CA ASN A 427 -10.16 -2.66 -1.81
C ASN A 427 -11.63 -2.22 -1.79
N ALA A 428 -11.99 -0.98 -2.12
CA ALA A 428 -13.40 -0.56 -2.18
C ALA A 428 -14.19 -1.26 -3.30
N VAL A 429 -13.51 -1.58 -4.42
CA VAL A 429 -14.09 -2.34 -5.55
C VAL A 429 -14.22 -3.83 -5.20
N VAL A 430 -13.17 -4.42 -4.63
CA VAL A 430 -13.10 -5.87 -4.35
C VAL A 430 -13.81 -6.26 -3.06
N ASN A 431 -13.64 -5.48 -2.01
CA ASN A 431 -14.11 -5.73 -0.66
C ASN A 431 -15.19 -4.70 -0.28
N LYS A 432 -16.46 -5.12 -0.28
CA LYS A 432 -17.63 -4.29 0.06
C LYS A 432 -17.75 -3.99 1.58
N ASP A 433 -16.64 -3.73 2.27
CA ASP A 433 -16.64 -3.42 3.70
C ASP A 433 -17.10 -1.97 3.96
N PRO A 434 -18.06 -1.75 4.87
CA PRO A 434 -18.64 -0.42 5.11
C PRO A 434 -17.61 0.59 5.67
N ARG A 435 -16.56 0.16 6.37
CA ARG A 435 -15.52 1.06 6.88
C ARG A 435 -14.60 1.54 5.76
N MET A 436 -14.36 0.72 4.73
CA MET A 436 -13.65 1.16 3.52
C MET A 436 -14.48 2.20 2.75
N VAL A 437 -15.81 2.01 2.68
CA VAL A 437 -16.72 3.03 2.10
C VAL A 437 -16.69 4.33 2.90
N VAL A 438 -16.73 4.27 4.24
CA VAL A 438 -16.59 5.46 5.11
C VAL A 438 -15.22 6.13 4.92
N TRP A 439 -14.13 5.37 4.90
CA TRP A 439 -12.78 5.89 4.66
C TRP A 439 -12.70 6.59 3.29
N MET A 440 -13.26 5.99 2.23
CA MET A 440 -13.29 6.57 0.90
C MET A 440 -14.17 7.82 0.82
N GLY A 441 -15.35 7.81 1.44
CA GLY A 441 -16.21 9.00 1.54
C GLY A 441 -15.49 10.16 2.23
N CYS A 442 -14.84 9.89 3.36
CA CYS A 442 -14.04 10.88 4.06
C CYS A 442 -12.79 11.33 3.28
N LEU A 443 -12.15 10.45 2.49
CA LEU A 443 -11.10 10.83 1.54
C LEU A 443 -11.60 11.88 0.55
N LEU A 444 -12.73 11.60 -0.13
CA LEU A 444 -13.31 12.49 -1.13
C LEU A 444 -13.73 13.83 -0.51
N VAL A 445 -14.35 13.80 0.69
CA VAL A 445 -14.66 15.02 1.46
C VAL A 445 -13.39 15.80 1.81
N GLY A 446 -12.31 15.13 2.22
CA GLY A 446 -11.02 15.77 2.50
C GLY A 446 -10.40 16.44 1.27
N MET A 447 -10.52 15.80 0.09
CA MET A 447 -10.08 16.39 -1.18
C MET A 447 -10.96 17.60 -1.59
N ALA A 448 -12.28 17.50 -1.42
CA ALA A 448 -13.23 18.57 -1.74
C ALA A 448 -13.11 19.78 -0.79
N LEU A 449 -12.86 19.56 0.50
CA LEU A 449 -12.61 20.64 1.46
C LEU A 449 -11.34 21.41 1.10
N GLU A 450 -10.30 20.72 0.63
CA GLU A 450 -9.06 21.35 0.19
C GLU A 450 -9.26 22.19 -1.08
N SER A 451 -10.03 21.70 -2.06
CA SER A 451 -10.30 22.45 -3.28
C SER A 451 -11.23 23.65 -3.08
N HIS A 452 -12.26 23.54 -2.22
CA HIS A 452 -13.16 24.65 -1.93
C HIS A 452 -12.58 25.70 -0.96
N LYS A 453 -11.94 25.31 0.16
CA LYS A 453 -11.63 26.24 1.27
C LYS A 453 -10.25 26.92 1.17
N MET A 454 -9.34 26.42 0.35
CA MET A 454 -7.96 26.94 0.32
C MET A 454 -7.74 28.05 -0.70
N HIS A 455 -8.65 28.23 -1.67
CA HIS A 455 -8.64 29.37 -2.58
C HIS A 455 -8.89 30.70 -1.85
N THR A 456 -9.68 30.71 -0.77
CA THR A 456 -9.92 31.91 0.05
C THR A 456 -8.81 32.13 1.07
N TRP A 457 -8.44 31.11 1.85
CA TRP A 457 -7.44 31.25 2.93
C TRP A 457 -6.04 31.69 2.46
N PHE A 458 -5.60 31.25 1.28
CA PHE A 458 -4.33 31.69 0.69
C PHE A 458 -4.44 32.94 -0.21
N ALA A 459 -5.65 33.37 -0.59
CA ALA A 459 -5.84 34.66 -1.26
C ALA A 459 -5.66 35.82 -0.27
N ASP A 460 -6.15 35.69 0.96
CA ASP A 460 -5.99 36.72 2.00
C ASP A 460 -4.55 36.82 2.54
N LYS A 461 -3.73 35.76 2.44
CA LYS A 461 -2.28 35.81 2.79
C LYS A 461 -1.37 36.32 1.67
N LYS A 462 -1.94 36.87 0.59
CA LYS A 462 -1.23 37.57 -0.50
C LYS A 462 -1.54 39.07 -0.57
N LYS A 463 -2.28 39.58 0.41
CA LYS A 463 -2.36 40.99 0.75
C LYS A 463 -1.46 41.24 1.96
#